data_AF-A0A0C3CCR5-F1
#
_entry.id   AF-A0A0C3CCR5-F1
#
_cell.length_a   1.000
_cell.length_b   1.000
_cell.length_c   1.000
_cell.angle_alpha   90.00
_cell.angle_beta   90.00
_cell.angle_gamma   90.00
#
_symmetry.space_group_name_H-M   'P 1'
#
loop_
_entity.id
_entity.type
_entity.pdbx_description
1 polymer ?
#
loop_
_entity_poly.entity_id
_entity_poly.type
_entity_poly.pdbx_seq_one_letter_code
_entity_poly.pdbx_strand_id
1 'polypeptide(L)'
;MFRTASRLPRRALLSASVAGTAVGLQDSKEKLSIYPSPTPEVLLVDSPLVLEKEIGLIRRHTQRAYSDAHAHVQGWVSRWIGVENAVENRVKSIVSPSESMTPGLLYVGIATLTGSILGRNRNILTRLLLPPIFLVVSANHFLPKSTGNLSDYLGSLEDTYFPELAQKHEVAKSHSQMTWQRIKDATRSGRDQVNRGAVVAVEKVQETTGLKLKETFRWHKSGLDKVVPAAKAAAEQKVEEAEKKVEAKIEEVKPEVEKKVEEVKRLV
;
A
#
# COMPACT_ATOMS: atom_id res chain seq x y z
N MET A 1 31.46 9.08 18.53
CA MET A 1 32.50 9.95 17.95
C MET A 1 31.80 10.87 16.94
N PHE A 2 31.73 12.19 16.99
CA PHE A 2 32.25 13.29 17.82
C PHE A 2 31.11 14.33 17.95
N ARG A 3 30.92 14.91 19.14
CA ARG A 3 30.05 16.07 19.38
C ARG A 3 30.87 17.34 19.16
N THR A 4 30.35 18.31 18.40
CA THR A 4 30.90 19.68 18.34
C THR A 4 30.02 20.63 19.13
N ALA A 5 30.51 20.99 20.32
CA ALA A 5 30.03 22.10 21.11
C ALA A 5 30.87 23.34 20.76
N SER A 6 30.25 24.40 20.21
CA SER A 6 30.89 25.70 20.10
C SER A 6 30.49 26.57 21.29
N ARG A 7 31.53 27.12 21.93
CA ARG A 7 31.52 27.79 23.22
C ARG A 7 31.20 29.27 23.05
N LEU A 8 30.41 29.80 23.97
CA LEU A 8 30.27 31.23 24.25
C LEU A 8 31.62 31.81 24.74
N PRO A 9 32.00 33.05 24.35
CA PRO A 9 33.11 33.74 24.97
C PRO A 9 32.69 34.40 26.30
N ARG A 10 33.53 34.21 27.31
CA ARG A 10 33.46 34.83 28.64
C ARG A 10 34.50 35.95 28.70
N ARG A 11 34.07 37.10 29.25
CA ARG A 11 34.82 38.17 29.94
C ARG A 11 35.58 39.23 29.12
N ALA A 12 35.14 40.47 29.32
CA ALA A 12 35.92 41.59 29.87
C ALA A 12 34.90 42.55 30.52
N LEU A 13 34.68 42.52 31.84
CA LEU A 13 35.18 43.53 32.79
C LEU A 13 35.81 44.76 32.14
N LEU A 14 35.19 45.94 32.32
CA LEU A 14 35.83 47.22 32.62
C LEU A 14 34.75 48.30 32.91
N SER A 15 34.98 49.06 33.99
CA SER A 15 34.43 50.40 34.35
C SER A 15 32.89 50.55 34.37
N ALA A 16 32.18 50.73 35.49
CA ALA A 16 32.41 51.66 36.61
C ALA A 16 32.75 53.09 36.15
N SER A 17 31.72 53.84 35.75
CA SER A 17 31.68 55.30 35.97
C SER A 17 30.22 55.71 36.14
N VAL A 18 29.84 55.82 37.41
CA VAL A 18 28.74 56.67 37.88
C VAL A 18 28.98 58.06 37.29
N ALA A 19 28.09 58.53 36.43
CA ALA A 19 28.03 59.94 36.05
C ALA A 19 27.50 60.71 37.26
N GLY A 20 28.35 60.82 38.27
CA GLY A 20 28.20 61.76 39.36
C GLY A 20 28.45 63.14 38.78
N THR A 21 27.57 64.06 39.14
CA THR A 21 27.73 65.50 39.01
C THR A 21 29.15 65.91 39.42
N ALA A 22 30.01 66.16 38.46
CA ALA A 22 31.25 66.89 38.69
C ALA A 22 30.87 68.36 38.87
N VAL A 23 30.64 68.77 40.11
CA VAL A 23 30.87 70.15 40.54
C VAL A 23 32.38 70.35 40.45
N GLY A 24 32.84 70.65 39.24
CA GLY A 24 34.18 71.15 38.99
C GLY A 24 34.18 72.64 39.23
N LEU A 25 34.63 73.05 40.42
CA LEU A 25 35.17 74.38 40.65
C LEU A 25 36.41 74.55 39.75
N GLN A 26 36.20 75.01 38.52
CA GLN A 26 37.26 75.58 37.69
C GLN A 26 37.12 77.09 37.73
N ASP A 27 37.89 77.71 38.61
CA ASP A 27 38.15 79.14 38.66
C ASP A 27 39.06 79.52 37.47
N SER A 28 38.47 79.58 36.27
CA SER A 28 39.07 80.23 35.11
C SER A 28 38.39 81.57 34.95
N LYS A 29 39.11 82.68 35.16
CA LYS A 29 38.61 84.05 34.89
C LYS A 29 38.29 84.19 33.40
N GLU A 30 37.08 83.80 33.02
CA GLU A 30 36.51 83.98 31.70
C GLU A 30 36.21 85.48 31.50
N LYS A 31 36.74 86.06 30.43
CA LYS A 31 36.39 87.43 30.05
C LYS A 31 34.89 87.47 29.73
N LEU A 32 34.15 88.35 30.41
CA LEU A 32 32.74 88.61 30.13
C LEU A 32 32.55 88.95 28.64
N SER A 33 31.75 88.15 27.94
CA SER A 33 31.37 88.41 26.55
C SER A 33 30.51 89.68 26.48
N ILE A 34 30.89 90.64 25.64
CA ILE A 34 30.17 91.91 25.44
C ILE A 34 28.86 91.71 24.64
N TYR A 35 28.72 90.56 23.98
CA TYR A 35 27.52 90.20 23.23
C TYR A 35 26.55 89.40 24.09
N PRO A 36 25.23 89.60 23.92
CA PRO A 36 24.25 88.72 24.51
C PRO A 36 24.47 87.30 23.96
N SER A 37 24.62 86.32 24.85
CA SER A 37 24.67 84.92 24.46
C SER A 37 23.40 84.55 23.69
N PRO A 38 23.49 83.81 22.57
CA PRO A 38 22.31 83.35 21.86
C PRO A 38 21.43 82.57 22.83
N THR A 39 20.14 82.91 22.87
CA THR A 39 19.16 82.25 23.74
C THR A 39 19.21 80.75 23.46
N PRO A 40 19.52 79.90 24.47
CA PRO A 40 19.58 78.47 24.25
C PRO A 40 18.21 78.00 23.76
N GLU A 41 18.18 77.33 22.60
CA GLU A 41 16.98 76.72 22.06
C GLU A 41 16.56 75.58 23.00
N VAL A 42 15.50 75.81 23.78
CA VAL A 42 15.01 74.85 24.78
C VAL A 42 14.30 73.72 24.03
N LEU A 43 15.04 72.65 23.75
CA LEU A 43 14.47 71.39 23.25
C LEU A 43 13.69 70.73 24.39
N LEU A 44 12.36 70.78 24.30
CA LEU A 44 11.46 70.04 25.18
C LEU A 44 11.60 68.54 24.87
N VAL A 45 12.42 67.84 25.65
CA VAL A 45 12.54 66.38 25.55
C VAL A 45 11.39 65.77 26.35
N ASP A 46 10.35 65.37 25.65
CA ASP A 46 9.19 64.68 26.22
C ASP A 46 9.67 63.36 26.83
N SER A 47 9.81 63.35 28.15
CA SER A 47 10.39 62.24 28.89
C SER A 47 9.26 61.35 29.37
N PRO A 48 9.24 60.06 29.00
CA PRO A 48 8.12 59.19 29.32
C PRO A 48 7.98 59.03 30.84
N LEU A 49 6.74 59.18 31.31
CA LEU A 49 6.39 58.99 32.73
C LEU A 49 6.68 57.55 33.17
N VAL A 50 6.93 57.37 34.47
CA VAL A 50 7.19 56.05 35.06
C VAL A 50 6.05 55.06 34.77
N LEU A 51 4.80 55.52 34.86
CA LEU A 51 3.62 54.69 34.58
C LEU A 51 3.55 54.23 33.11
N GLU A 52 3.93 55.10 32.18
CA GLU A 52 3.93 54.77 30.75
C GLU A 52 4.93 53.66 30.44
N LYS A 53 6.10 53.68 31.09
CA LYS A 53 7.10 52.60 30.98
C LYS A 53 6.54 51.27 31.47
N GLU A 54 5.88 51.26 32.64
CA GLU A 54 5.29 50.05 33.21
C GLU A 54 4.15 49.48 32.35
N ILE A 55 3.24 50.33 31.87
CA ILE A 55 2.17 49.91 30.94
C ILE A 55 2.79 49.37 29.63
N GLY A 56 3.85 50.03 29.14
CA GLY A 56 4.61 49.58 27.97
C GLY A 56 5.24 48.20 28.17
N LEU A 57 5.80 47.92 29.36
CA LEU A 57 6.36 46.61 29.71
C LEU A 57 5.27 45.54 29.73
N ILE A 58 4.17 45.78 30.44
CA ILE A 58 3.05 44.83 30.54
C ILE A 58 2.50 44.51 29.15
N ARG A 59 2.21 45.53 28.35
CA ARG A 59 1.72 45.36 26.98
C ARG A 59 2.65 44.51 26.14
N ARG A 60 3.97 44.76 26.20
CA ARG A 60 4.97 43.98 25.45
C ARG A 60 5.03 42.53 25.94
N HIS A 61 4.94 42.28 27.24
CA HIS A 61 4.91 40.91 27.77
C HIS A 61 3.67 40.15 27.34
N THR A 62 2.49 40.77 27.43
CA THR A 62 1.24 40.15 26.97
C THR A 62 1.27 39.89 25.47
N GLN A 63 1.74 40.85 24.67
CA GLN A 63 1.84 40.70 23.23
C GLN A 63 2.81 39.58 22.83
N ARG A 64 3.96 39.48 23.52
CA ARG A 64 4.93 38.39 23.30
C ARG A 64 4.35 37.04 23.70
N ALA A 65 3.76 36.92 24.88
CA ALA A 65 3.14 35.67 25.32
C ALA A 65 2.03 35.21 24.36
N TYR A 66 1.23 36.15 23.87
CA TYR A 66 0.21 35.87 22.85
C TYR A 66 0.83 35.45 21.51
N SER A 67 1.83 36.17 21.01
CA SER A 67 2.49 35.82 19.75
C SER A 67 3.22 34.49 19.83
N ASP A 68 3.84 34.16 20.96
CA ASP A 68 4.56 32.90 21.17
C ASP A 68 3.59 31.72 21.23
N ALA A 69 2.48 31.87 21.94
CA ALA A 69 1.41 30.86 21.96
C ALA A 69 0.80 30.67 20.56
N HIS A 70 0.52 31.77 19.84
CA HIS A 70 0.02 31.71 18.48
C HIS A 70 1.01 31.02 17.53
N ALA A 71 2.30 31.35 17.64
CA ALA A 71 3.36 30.73 16.84
C ALA A 71 3.51 29.23 17.11
N HIS A 72 3.34 28.76 18.34
CA HIS A 72 3.34 27.33 18.66
C HIS A 72 2.16 26.59 18.02
N VAL A 73 0.95 27.12 18.14
CA VAL A 73 -0.25 26.53 17.52
C VAL A 73 -0.10 26.53 15.99
N GLN A 74 0.30 27.67 15.41
CA GLN A 74 0.52 27.79 13.98
C GLN A 74 1.61 26.83 13.51
N GLY A 75 2.69 26.64 14.27
CA GLY A 75 3.73 25.67 13.96
C GLY A 75 3.22 24.22 13.92
N TRP A 76 2.33 23.83 14.83
CA TRP A 76 1.70 22.49 14.80
C TRP A 76 0.77 22.32 13.61
N VAL A 77 -0.07 23.32 13.34
CA VAL A 77 -0.97 23.33 12.18
C VAL A 77 -0.17 23.25 10.88
N SER A 78 0.90 24.05 10.75
CA SER A 78 1.78 24.01 9.58
C SER A 78 2.45 22.65 9.40
N ARG A 79 2.86 21.98 10.49
CA ARG A 79 3.41 20.62 10.40
C ARG A 79 2.35 19.61 9.95
N TRP A 80 1.12 19.74 10.45
CA TRP A 80 0.01 18.87 10.04
C TRP A 80 -0.34 19.06 8.56
N ILE A 81 -0.47 20.32 8.10
CA ILE A 81 -0.67 20.67 6.69
C ILE A 81 0.49 20.13 5.83
N GLY A 82 1.73 20.20 6.34
CA GLY A 82 2.88 19.61 5.66
C GLY A 82 2.75 18.10 5.46
N VAL A 83 2.25 17.38 6.47
CA VAL A 83 1.96 15.93 6.37
C VAL A 83 0.82 15.68 5.39
N GLU A 84 -0.26 16.46 5.45
CA GLU A 84 -1.41 16.35 4.54
C GLU A 84 -0.98 16.55 3.09
N ASN A 85 -0.24 17.62 2.80
CA ASN A 85 0.28 17.91 1.46
C ASN A 85 1.23 16.81 0.98
N ALA A 86 2.07 16.27 1.87
CA ALA A 86 2.97 15.17 1.52
C ALA A 86 2.19 13.89 1.16
N VAL A 87 1.14 13.58 1.92
CA VAL A 87 0.25 12.44 1.66
C VAL A 87 -0.55 12.67 0.38
N GLU A 88 -1.14 13.85 0.19
CA GLU A 88 -1.91 14.21 -1.00
C GLU A 88 -1.04 14.11 -2.26
N ASN A 89 0.16 14.70 -2.24
CA ASN A 89 1.10 14.61 -3.35
C ASN A 89 1.50 13.15 -3.63
N ARG A 90 1.67 12.33 -2.58
CA ARG A 90 1.97 10.91 -2.75
C ARG A 90 0.79 10.14 -3.34
N VAL A 91 -0.42 10.35 -2.85
CA VAL A 91 -1.63 9.70 -3.37
C VAL A 91 -1.84 10.09 -4.83
N LYS A 92 -1.69 11.38 -5.16
CA LYS A 92 -1.74 11.88 -6.55
C LYS A 92 -0.66 11.25 -7.44
N SER A 93 0.52 10.96 -6.90
CA SER A 93 1.59 10.29 -7.66
C SER A 93 1.28 8.83 -7.97
N ILE A 94 0.51 8.16 -7.10
CA ILE A 94 0.13 6.75 -7.27
C ILE A 94 -1.02 6.63 -8.26
N VAL A 95 -2.03 7.50 -8.14
CA VAL A 95 -3.23 7.49 -8.98
C VAL A 95 -2.91 7.97 -10.40
N SER A 96 -3.08 7.09 -11.40
CA SER A 96 -2.89 7.47 -12.80
C SER A 96 -4.09 8.29 -13.31
N PRO A 97 -3.87 9.49 -13.91
CA PRO A 97 -4.95 10.30 -14.50
C PRO A 97 -5.64 9.65 -15.71
N SER A 98 -4.99 8.67 -16.34
CA SER A 98 -5.47 8.01 -17.56
C SER A 98 -6.47 6.88 -17.30
N GLU A 99 -6.81 6.62 -16.04
CA GLU A 99 -7.62 5.48 -15.60
C GLU A 99 -8.87 5.96 -14.86
N SER A 100 -10.02 5.34 -15.11
CA SER A 100 -11.31 5.73 -14.53
C SER A 100 -11.46 5.22 -13.10
N MET A 101 -11.07 6.05 -12.12
CA MET A 101 -11.10 5.67 -10.70
C MET A 101 -12.50 5.37 -10.16
N THR A 102 -13.52 6.11 -10.59
CA THR A 102 -14.87 6.02 -10.04
C THR A 102 -15.53 4.65 -10.28
N PRO A 103 -15.55 4.07 -11.50
CA PRO A 103 -16.01 2.69 -11.68
C PRO A 103 -14.98 1.67 -11.17
N GLY A 104 -13.67 1.93 -11.34
CA GLY A 104 -12.61 0.98 -10.97
C GLY A 104 -12.61 0.62 -9.48
N LEU A 105 -12.65 1.63 -8.60
CA LEU A 105 -12.74 1.41 -7.15
C LEU A 105 -14.03 0.70 -6.74
N LEU A 106 -15.14 1.00 -7.43
CA LEU A 106 -16.42 0.36 -7.16
C LEU A 106 -16.37 -1.13 -7.52
N TYR A 107 -15.79 -1.49 -8.67
CA TYR A 107 -15.61 -2.89 -9.07
C TYR A 107 -14.66 -3.65 -8.16
N VAL A 108 -13.55 -3.02 -7.75
CA VAL A 108 -12.65 -3.59 -6.74
C VAL A 108 -13.42 -3.83 -5.44
N GLY A 109 -14.16 -2.82 -4.97
CA GLY A 109 -15.01 -2.91 -3.79
C GLY A 109 -15.98 -4.09 -3.86
N ILE A 110 -16.78 -4.19 -4.92
CA ILE A 110 -17.72 -5.31 -5.12
C ILE A 110 -16.99 -6.65 -5.14
N ALA A 111 -15.84 -6.75 -5.82
CA ALA A 111 -15.05 -7.98 -5.85
C ALA A 111 -14.55 -8.39 -4.45
N THR A 112 -14.09 -7.43 -3.63
CA THR A 112 -13.67 -7.70 -2.24
C THR A 112 -14.83 -8.16 -1.36
N LEU A 113 -15.99 -7.50 -1.47
CA LEU A 113 -17.23 -7.84 -0.77
C LEU A 113 -17.70 -9.23 -1.20
N THR A 114 -17.60 -9.55 -2.49
CA THR A 114 -17.89 -10.87 -3.03
C THR A 114 -16.96 -11.93 -2.43
N GLY A 115 -15.65 -11.65 -2.34
CA GLY A 115 -14.70 -12.53 -1.65
C GLY A 115 -15.06 -12.77 -0.18
N SER A 116 -15.51 -11.73 0.53
CA SER A 116 -15.99 -11.83 1.92
C SER A 116 -17.24 -12.70 2.04
N ILE A 117 -18.22 -12.51 1.15
CA ILE A 117 -19.43 -13.33 1.10
C ILE A 117 -19.07 -14.79 0.79
N LEU A 118 -18.13 -15.03 -0.13
CA LEU A 118 -17.68 -16.37 -0.50
C LEU A 118 -16.95 -17.07 0.65
N GLY A 119 -16.19 -16.31 1.45
CA GLY A 119 -15.50 -16.79 2.65
C GLY A 119 -16.38 -16.91 3.89
N ARG A 120 -17.63 -16.41 3.84
CA ARG A 120 -18.51 -16.27 5.02
C ARG A 120 -18.81 -17.59 5.73
N ASN A 121 -19.06 -18.66 4.97
CA ASN A 121 -19.48 -19.97 5.49
C ASN A 121 -18.39 -21.05 5.36
N ARG A 122 -17.12 -20.62 5.31
CA ARG A 122 -15.96 -21.52 5.18
C ARG A 122 -15.05 -21.34 6.39
N ASN A 123 -13.96 -22.10 6.43
CA ASN A 123 -12.96 -22.07 7.49
C ASN A 123 -12.50 -20.62 7.80
N ILE A 124 -12.11 -20.35 9.04
CA ILE A 124 -11.66 -19.01 9.48
C ILE A 124 -10.53 -18.46 8.61
N LEU A 125 -9.66 -19.33 8.11
CA LEU A 125 -8.57 -18.99 7.20
C LEU A 125 -9.09 -18.42 5.89
N THR A 126 -10.05 -19.09 5.24
CA THR A 126 -10.65 -18.61 4.00
C THR A 126 -11.46 -17.33 4.21
N ARG A 127 -12.13 -17.20 5.36
CA ARG A 127 -12.87 -15.98 5.73
C ARG A 127 -11.96 -14.75 5.83
N LEU A 128 -10.73 -14.94 6.31
CA LEU A 128 -9.75 -13.87 6.47
C LEU A 128 -8.96 -13.60 5.17
N LEU A 129 -8.62 -14.65 4.42
CA LEU A 129 -7.76 -14.54 3.24
C LEU A 129 -8.51 -14.22 1.94
N LEU A 130 -9.76 -14.66 1.76
CA LEU A 130 -10.50 -14.40 0.53
C LEU A 130 -10.69 -12.91 0.21
N PRO A 131 -11.16 -12.05 1.14
CA PRO A 131 -11.32 -10.63 0.87
C PRO A 131 -10.04 -9.93 0.36
N PRO A 132 -8.87 -10.02 1.03
CA PRO A 132 -7.65 -9.36 0.55
C PRO A 132 -7.11 -9.97 -0.75
N ILE A 133 -7.28 -11.29 -0.97
CA ILE A 133 -6.89 -11.90 -2.26
C ILE A 133 -7.74 -11.31 -3.40
N PHE A 134 -9.06 -11.25 -3.22
CA PHE A 134 -9.96 -10.65 -4.20
C PHE A 134 -9.68 -9.16 -4.39
N LEU A 135 -9.29 -8.44 -3.34
CA LEU A 135 -8.82 -7.06 -3.44
C LEU A 135 -7.63 -6.94 -4.37
N VAL A 136 -6.56 -7.69 -4.12
CA VAL A 136 -5.32 -7.58 -4.92
C VAL A 136 -5.56 -8.00 -6.37
N VAL A 137 -6.31 -9.09 -6.59
CA VAL A 137 -6.63 -9.58 -7.94
C VAL A 137 -7.48 -8.57 -8.70
N SER A 138 -8.55 -8.05 -8.09
CA SER A 138 -9.42 -7.07 -8.75
C SER A 138 -8.73 -5.73 -8.94
N ALA A 139 -7.88 -5.28 -8.02
CA ALA A 139 -7.10 -4.06 -8.17
C ALA A 139 -6.13 -4.15 -9.35
N ASN A 140 -5.44 -5.27 -9.50
CA ASN A 140 -4.57 -5.49 -10.66
C ASN A 140 -5.36 -5.58 -11.99
N HIS A 141 -6.60 -6.06 -11.94
CA HIS A 141 -7.44 -6.18 -13.14
C HIS A 141 -8.10 -4.86 -13.57
N PHE A 142 -8.72 -4.15 -12.63
CA PHE A 142 -9.48 -2.91 -12.90
C PHE A 142 -8.64 -1.65 -12.79
N LEU A 143 -7.55 -1.69 -12.03
CA LEU A 143 -6.64 -0.55 -11.79
C LEU A 143 -5.16 -0.92 -12.05
N PRO A 144 -4.79 -1.48 -13.22
CA PRO A 144 -3.44 -1.97 -13.47
C PRO A 144 -2.35 -0.91 -13.31
N LYS A 145 -2.59 0.33 -13.77
CA LYS A 145 -1.55 1.39 -13.70
C LYS A 145 -1.35 1.88 -12.29
N SER A 146 -2.44 2.16 -11.58
CA SER A 146 -2.39 2.65 -10.20
C SER A 146 -1.84 1.58 -9.24
N THR A 147 -2.18 0.31 -9.48
CA THR A 147 -1.62 -0.83 -8.73
C THR A 147 -0.13 -1.01 -9.01
N GLY A 148 0.31 -0.85 -10.27
CA GLY A 148 1.72 -0.85 -10.64
C GLY A 148 2.52 0.23 -9.92
N ASN A 149 2.07 1.49 -10.02
CA ASN A 149 2.70 2.63 -9.33
C ASN A 149 2.77 2.44 -7.81
N LEU A 150 1.71 1.88 -7.20
CA LEU A 150 1.69 1.56 -5.78
C LEU A 150 2.73 0.47 -5.45
N SER A 151 2.83 -0.57 -6.28
CA SER A 151 3.79 -1.65 -6.06
C SER A 151 5.24 -1.18 -6.20
N ASP A 152 5.53 -0.31 -7.17
CA ASP A 152 6.85 0.29 -7.36
C ASP A 152 7.21 1.20 -6.18
N TYR A 153 6.22 1.95 -5.68
CA TYR A 153 6.38 2.76 -4.47
C TYR A 153 6.70 1.91 -3.24
N LEU A 154 5.94 0.83 -3.00
CA LEU A 154 6.19 -0.09 -1.91
C LEU A 154 7.57 -0.75 -2.04
N GLY A 155 7.99 -1.10 -3.26
CA GLY A 155 9.34 -1.57 -3.55
C GLY A 155 10.41 -0.54 -3.15
N SER A 156 10.25 0.72 -3.54
CA SER A 156 11.20 1.78 -3.17
C SER A 156 11.30 2.02 -1.65
N LEU A 157 10.20 1.80 -0.92
CA LEU A 157 10.17 1.85 0.54
C LEU A 157 10.89 0.65 1.15
N GLU A 158 10.66 -0.54 0.59
CA GLU A 158 11.35 -1.76 0.99
C GLU A 158 12.85 -1.61 0.78
N ASP A 159 13.30 -1.09 -0.36
CA ASP A 159 14.71 -0.81 -0.65
C ASP A 159 15.33 0.17 0.35
N THR A 160 14.59 1.21 0.73
CA THR A 160 15.10 2.28 1.61
C THR A 160 15.17 1.86 3.07
N TYR A 161 14.13 1.17 3.57
CA TYR A 161 13.99 0.88 5.00
C TYR A 161 14.31 -0.58 5.35
N PHE A 162 14.14 -1.52 4.42
CA PHE A 162 14.27 -2.96 4.65
C PHE A 162 14.99 -3.68 3.48
N PRO A 163 16.27 -3.36 3.21
CA PRO A 163 16.99 -3.84 2.03
C PRO A 163 17.12 -5.37 1.96
N GLU A 164 17.16 -6.06 3.11
CA GLU A 164 17.19 -7.52 3.14
C GLU A 164 15.89 -8.13 2.62
N LEU A 165 14.74 -7.52 2.94
CA LEU A 165 13.44 -7.99 2.46
C LEU A 165 13.31 -7.76 0.95
N ALA A 166 13.75 -6.58 0.46
CA ALA A 166 13.71 -6.24 -0.95
C ALA A 166 14.44 -7.26 -1.83
N GLN A 167 15.65 -7.68 -1.41
CA GLN A 167 16.40 -8.73 -2.12
C GLN A 167 15.64 -10.06 -2.17
N LYS A 168 15.01 -10.46 -1.05
CA LYS A 168 14.20 -11.70 -1.03
C LYS A 168 12.96 -11.58 -1.89
N HIS A 169 12.33 -10.41 -1.91
CA HIS A 169 11.16 -10.14 -2.74
C HIS A 169 11.53 -10.19 -4.24
N GLU A 170 12.65 -9.60 -4.64
CA GLU A 170 13.13 -9.64 -6.02
C GLU A 170 13.45 -11.07 -6.47
N VAL A 171 14.16 -11.82 -5.63
CA VAL A 171 14.45 -13.25 -5.86
C VAL A 171 13.15 -14.05 -5.97
N ALA A 172 12.20 -13.85 -5.05
CA ALA A 172 10.89 -14.50 -5.09
C ALA A 172 10.10 -14.14 -6.36
N LYS A 173 10.13 -12.88 -6.80
CA LYS A 173 9.47 -12.41 -8.02
C LYS A 173 10.07 -13.08 -9.25
N SER A 174 11.40 -13.16 -9.35
CA SER A 174 12.08 -13.81 -10.47
C SER A 174 11.77 -15.32 -10.54
N HIS A 175 11.79 -16.02 -9.40
CA HIS A 175 11.43 -17.44 -9.33
C HIS A 175 9.95 -17.69 -9.63
N SER A 176 9.07 -16.77 -9.23
CA SER A 176 7.64 -16.83 -9.54
C SER A 176 7.39 -16.66 -11.04
N GLN A 177 8.04 -15.68 -11.67
CA GLN A 177 7.97 -15.48 -13.12
C GLN A 177 8.51 -16.68 -13.90
N MET A 178 9.65 -17.22 -13.48
CA MET A 178 10.25 -18.42 -14.05
C MET A 178 9.31 -19.63 -13.90
N THR A 179 8.69 -19.81 -12.73
CA THR A 179 7.72 -20.90 -12.48
C THR A 179 6.47 -20.73 -13.35
N TRP A 180 5.98 -19.51 -13.50
CA TRP A 180 4.85 -19.21 -14.38
C TRP A 180 5.16 -19.53 -15.85
N GLN A 181 6.35 -19.15 -16.32
CA GLN A 181 6.82 -19.50 -17.66
C GLN A 181 6.90 -21.02 -17.85
N ARG A 182 7.49 -21.74 -16.88
CA ARG A 182 7.55 -23.21 -16.92
C ARG A 182 6.19 -23.88 -16.98
N ILE A 183 5.20 -23.39 -16.22
CA ILE A 183 3.84 -23.93 -16.24
C ILE A 183 3.21 -23.70 -17.62
N LYS A 184 3.40 -22.51 -18.19
CA LYS A 184 2.92 -22.18 -19.54
C LYS A 184 3.57 -23.07 -20.60
N ASP A 185 4.86 -23.29 -20.50
CA ASP A 185 5.62 -24.14 -21.42
C ASP A 185 5.22 -25.61 -21.27
N ALA A 186 5.08 -26.11 -20.03
CA ALA A 186 4.61 -27.46 -19.75
C ALA A 186 3.19 -27.70 -20.28
N THR A 187 2.32 -26.70 -20.18
CA THR A 187 0.95 -26.77 -20.73
C THR A 187 0.98 -26.82 -22.26
N ARG A 188 1.83 -26.01 -22.90
CA ARG A 188 2.00 -26.00 -24.35
C ARG A 188 2.59 -27.32 -24.84
N SER A 189 3.64 -27.82 -24.20
CA SER A 189 4.27 -29.09 -24.54
C SER A 189 3.34 -30.27 -24.31
N GLY A 190 2.54 -30.26 -23.24
CA GLY A 190 1.52 -31.28 -22.97
C GLY A 190 0.47 -31.31 -24.08
N ARG A 191 -0.02 -30.14 -24.52
CA ARG A 191 -0.96 -30.05 -25.65
C ARG A 191 -0.35 -30.56 -26.96
N ASP A 192 0.91 -30.25 -27.21
CA ASP A 192 1.63 -30.72 -28.40
C ASP A 192 1.89 -32.23 -28.35
N GLN A 193 2.20 -32.79 -27.19
CA GLN A 193 2.37 -34.24 -26.99
C GLN A 193 1.06 -35.00 -27.16
N VAL A 194 -0.06 -34.48 -26.66
CA VAL A 194 -1.39 -35.06 -26.88
C VAL A 194 -1.76 -35.04 -28.36
N ASN A 195 -1.53 -33.92 -29.06
CA ASN A 195 -1.77 -33.84 -30.51
C ASN A 195 -0.93 -34.84 -31.30
N ARG A 196 0.37 -34.97 -30.97
CA ARG A 196 1.27 -35.96 -31.60
C ARG A 196 0.85 -37.40 -31.29
N GLY A 197 0.50 -37.69 -30.03
CA GLY A 197 0.03 -39.01 -29.61
C GLY A 197 -1.27 -39.41 -30.30
N ALA A 198 -2.20 -38.46 -30.50
CA ALA A 198 -3.43 -38.71 -31.23
C ALA A 198 -3.17 -39.01 -32.72
N VAL A 199 -2.23 -38.30 -33.37
CA VAL A 199 -1.83 -38.60 -34.75
C VAL A 199 -1.21 -40.00 -34.86
N VAL A 200 -0.30 -40.36 -33.96
CA VAL A 200 0.37 -41.68 -33.96
C VAL A 200 -0.62 -42.82 -33.67
N ALA A 201 -1.60 -42.59 -32.78
CA ALA A 201 -2.65 -43.57 -32.51
C ALA A 201 -3.53 -43.81 -33.75
N VAL A 202 -3.91 -42.74 -34.44
CA VAL A 202 -4.67 -42.83 -35.70
C VAL A 202 -3.86 -43.56 -36.79
N GLU A 203 -2.56 -43.29 -36.89
CA GLU A 203 -1.66 -43.97 -37.84
C GLU A 203 -1.55 -45.48 -37.56
N LYS A 204 -1.38 -45.89 -36.30
CA LYS A 204 -1.36 -47.32 -35.92
C LYS A 204 -2.69 -48.03 -36.17
N VAL A 205 -3.82 -47.37 -35.91
CA VAL A 205 -5.14 -47.92 -36.25
C VAL A 205 -5.29 -48.07 -37.76
N GLN A 206 -4.82 -47.09 -38.55
CA GLN A 206 -4.84 -47.15 -40.00
C GLN A 206 -3.91 -48.25 -40.57
N GLU A 207 -2.73 -48.48 -39.99
CA GLU A 207 -1.81 -49.55 -40.40
C GLU A 207 -2.35 -50.95 -40.10
N THR A 208 -3.00 -51.12 -38.94
CA THR A 208 -3.58 -52.41 -38.52
C THR A 208 -4.89 -52.74 -39.21
N THR A 209 -5.69 -51.74 -39.58
CA THR A 209 -7.00 -51.94 -40.21
C THR A 209 -7.01 -51.71 -41.71
N GLY A 210 -5.93 -51.16 -42.29
CA GLY A 210 -5.84 -50.82 -43.72
C GLY A 210 -6.79 -49.70 -44.18
N LEU A 211 -7.57 -49.12 -43.27
CA LEU A 211 -8.57 -48.09 -43.57
C LEU A 211 -7.90 -46.71 -43.58
N LYS A 212 -8.04 -45.97 -44.70
CA LYS A 212 -7.53 -44.60 -44.87
C LYS A 212 -8.30 -43.54 -44.05
N LEU A 213 -8.29 -43.69 -42.72
CA LEU A 213 -9.01 -42.82 -41.79
C LEU A 213 -8.44 -41.39 -41.75
N LYS A 214 -7.14 -41.22 -42.01
CA LYS A 214 -6.49 -39.91 -42.09
C LYS A 214 -6.99 -39.04 -43.27
N GLU A 215 -7.49 -39.67 -44.34
CA GLU A 215 -7.92 -38.99 -45.56
C GLU A 215 -9.44 -38.71 -45.56
N THR A 216 -10.23 -39.61 -44.94
CA THR A 216 -11.69 -39.44 -44.78
C THR A 216 -12.04 -38.53 -43.60
N PHE A 217 -11.24 -38.55 -42.53
CA PHE A 217 -11.41 -37.70 -41.36
C PHE A 217 -10.44 -36.50 -41.44
N ARG A 218 -10.63 -35.61 -42.42
CA ARG A 218 -9.98 -34.29 -42.40
C ARG A 218 -10.49 -33.56 -41.16
N TRP A 219 -9.70 -33.51 -40.09
CA TRP A 219 -9.97 -32.73 -38.87
C TRP A 219 -10.07 -31.23 -39.20
N HIS A 220 -11.25 -30.83 -39.66
CA HIS A 220 -11.69 -29.45 -39.69
C HIS A 220 -12.47 -29.19 -38.40
N LYS A 221 -12.25 -28.00 -37.81
CA LYS A 221 -12.77 -27.54 -36.51
C LYS A 221 -14.29 -27.69 -36.29
N SER A 222 -15.07 -27.97 -37.32
CA SER A 222 -16.53 -28.07 -37.31
C SER A 222 -17.10 -29.46 -37.00
N GLY A 223 -16.26 -30.51 -36.93
CA GLY A 223 -16.73 -31.88 -36.65
C GLY A 223 -17.00 -32.17 -35.17
N LEU A 224 -16.38 -31.42 -34.26
CA LEU A 224 -16.46 -31.65 -32.81
C LEU A 224 -17.87 -31.37 -32.25
N ASP A 225 -18.63 -30.44 -32.82
CA ASP A 225 -19.98 -30.09 -32.34
C ASP A 225 -21.01 -31.21 -32.58
N LYS A 226 -20.77 -32.14 -33.52
CA LYS A 226 -21.68 -33.26 -33.82
C LYS A 226 -21.42 -34.52 -33.00
N VAL A 227 -20.21 -34.65 -32.41
CA VAL A 227 -19.82 -35.84 -31.61
C VAL A 227 -20.06 -35.64 -30.12
N VAL A 228 -20.16 -34.39 -29.65
CA VAL A 228 -20.52 -34.06 -28.26
C VAL A 228 -21.84 -34.70 -27.80
N PRO A 229 -22.94 -34.75 -28.59
CA PRO A 229 -24.17 -35.40 -28.16
C PRO A 229 -24.07 -36.93 -28.12
N ALA A 230 -23.35 -37.56 -29.05
CA ALA A 230 -23.16 -39.02 -29.05
C ALA A 230 -22.23 -39.49 -27.91
N ALA A 231 -21.21 -38.70 -27.58
CA ALA A 231 -20.31 -38.97 -26.46
C ALA A 231 -20.99 -38.74 -25.10
N LYS A 232 -21.90 -37.77 -24.99
CA LYS A 232 -22.72 -37.58 -23.78
C LYS A 232 -23.69 -38.74 -23.57
N ALA A 233 -24.37 -39.21 -24.60
CA ALA A 233 -25.26 -40.37 -24.50
C ALA A 233 -24.53 -41.66 -24.11
N ALA A 234 -23.32 -41.89 -24.65
CA ALA A 234 -22.50 -43.04 -24.27
C ALA A 234 -21.90 -42.92 -22.85
N ALA A 235 -21.67 -41.70 -22.36
CA ALA A 235 -21.24 -41.45 -20.99
C ALA A 235 -22.38 -41.65 -19.99
N GLU A 236 -23.59 -41.15 -20.30
CA GLU A 236 -24.80 -41.34 -19.48
C GLU A 236 -25.17 -42.83 -19.37
N GLN A 237 -25.07 -43.60 -20.46
CA GLN A 237 -25.29 -45.05 -20.41
C GLN A 237 -24.28 -45.79 -19.51
N LYS A 238 -23.02 -45.37 -19.51
CA LYS A 238 -21.99 -45.96 -18.63
C LYS A 238 -22.13 -45.53 -17.18
N VAL A 239 -22.67 -44.33 -16.93
CA VAL A 239 -23.01 -43.85 -15.58
C VAL A 239 -24.22 -44.61 -15.04
N GLU A 240 -25.28 -44.82 -15.83
CA GLU A 240 -26.43 -45.65 -15.43
C GLU A 240 -26.05 -47.12 -15.21
N GLU A 241 -25.17 -47.68 -16.05
CA GLU A 241 -24.69 -49.06 -15.87
C GLU A 241 -23.78 -49.19 -14.64
N ALA A 242 -23.04 -48.13 -14.30
CA ALA A 242 -22.26 -48.05 -13.07
C ALA A 242 -23.15 -47.87 -11.83
N GLU A 243 -24.18 -47.03 -11.89
CA GLU A 243 -25.16 -46.85 -10.80
C GLU A 243 -25.93 -48.15 -10.53
N LYS A 244 -26.38 -48.87 -11.57
CA LYS A 244 -27.02 -50.18 -11.40
C LYS A 244 -26.09 -51.24 -10.80
N LYS A 245 -24.81 -51.23 -11.17
CA LYS A 245 -23.80 -52.12 -10.57
C LYS A 245 -23.47 -51.74 -9.12
N VAL A 246 -23.57 -50.47 -8.78
CA VAL A 246 -23.39 -49.96 -7.41
C VAL A 246 -24.61 -50.30 -6.55
N GLU A 247 -25.84 -50.11 -7.06
CA GLU A 247 -27.08 -50.49 -6.36
C GLU A 247 -27.18 -51.99 -6.14
N ALA A 248 -26.83 -52.82 -7.15
CA ALA A 248 -26.79 -54.27 -6.99
C ALA A 248 -25.76 -54.72 -5.93
N LYS A 249 -24.59 -54.06 -5.88
CA LYS A 249 -23.61 -54.31 -4.81
C LYS A 249 -24.06 -53.80 -3.44
N ILE A 250 -24.84 -52.72 -3.38
CA ILE A 250 -25.39 -52.21 -2.12
C ILE A 250 -26.49 -53.16 -1.60
N GLU A 251 -27.30 -53.76 -2.48
CA GLU A 251 -28.29 -54.77 -2.08
C GLU A 251 -27.68 -56.10 -1.65
N GLU A 252 -26.59 -56.54 -2.28
CA GLU A 252 -25.83 -57.73 -1.82
C GLU A 252 -25.15 -57.51 -0.46
N VAL A 253 -24.75 -56.27 -0.13
CA VAL A 253 -24.03 -55.94 1.10
C VAL A 253 -24.97 -55.58 2.27
N LYS A 254 -26.22 -55.18 2.01
CA LYS A 254 -27.25 -54.91 3.04
C LYS A 254 -27.44 -56.04 4.07
N PRO A 255 -27.57 -57.34 3.71
CA PRO A 255 -27.74 -58.41 4.70
C PRO A 255 -26.47 -58.69 5.51
N GLU A 256 -25.30 -58.32 5.02
CA GLU A 256 -24.02 -58.48 5.73
C GLU A 256 -23.78 -57.32 6.72
N VAL A 257 -24.25 -56.12 6.39
CA VAL A 257 -24.20 -54.94 7.26
C VAL A 257 -25.25 -55.03 8.38
N GLU A 258 -26.46 -55.52 8.10
CA GLU A 258 -27.49 -55.72 9.14
C GLU A 258 -27.07 -56.77 10.18
N LYS A 259 -26.44 -57.88 9.76
CA LYS A 259 -25.90 -58.90 10.69
C LYS A 259 -24.77 -58.35 11.58
N LYS A 260 -23.87 -57.53 11.02
CA LYS A 260 -22.81 -56.88 11.80
C LYS A 260 -23.34 -55.80 12.74
N VAL A 261 -24.43 -55.12 12.39
CA VAL A 261 -25.09 -54.13 13.28
C VAL A 261 -25.89 -54.81 14.40
N GLU A 262 -26.50 -55.98 14.16
CA GLU A 262 -27.14 -56.78 15.22
C GLU A 262 -26.13 -57.42 16.19
N GLU A 263 -24.97 -57.90 15.70
CA GLU A 263 -23.89 -58.37 16.57
C GLU A 263 -23.32 -57.25 17.46
N VAL A 264 -23.18 -56.05 16.93
CA VAL A 264 -22.71 -54.88 17.71
C VAL A 264 -23.75 -54.44 18.75
N LYS A 265 -25.04 -54.57 18.47
CA LYS A 265 -26.13 -54.28 19.44
C LYS A 265 -26.27 -55.32 20.56
N ARG A 266 -25.75 -56.54 20.40
CA ARG A 266 -25.70 -57.56 21.48
C ARG A 266 -24.49 -57.42 22.40
N LEU A 267 -23.52 -56.57 22.04
CA LEU A 267 -22.28 -56.34 22.78
C LEU A 267 -22.26 -55.02 23.56
N VAL A 268 -23.37 -54.28 23.60
CA VAL A 268 -23.64 -53.12 24.48
C VAL A 268 -24.74 -53.51 25.44
#